data_AF-A0A7C4X0D4-F1
#
_entry.id   AF-A0A7C4X0D4-F1
#
_cell.length_a   1.000
_cell.length_b   1.000
_cell.length_c   1.000
_cell.angle_alpha   90.00
_cell.angle_beta   90.00
_cell.angle_gamma   90.00
#
_symmetry.space_group_name_H-M   'P 1'
#
loop_
_entity.id
_entity.type
_entity.pdbx_description
1 polymer ?
#
loop_
_entity_poly.entity_id
_entity_poly.type
_entity_poly.pdbx_seq_one_letter_code
_entity_poly.pdbx_strand_id
1 'polypeptide(L)' 'ERWTFKERRTGNWLYRLAKFHLTTSLAITVQYITSQTLHYLLGIESITSQFSGILLGFIINYVLSSKYVWPWRRSKT' A
#
# COMPACT_ATOMS: atom_id res chain seq x y z
N GLU A 1 -7.94 -9.87 -5.92
CA GLU A 1 -8.26 -10.61 -4.67
C GLU A 1 -8.37 -12.14 -4.79
N ARG A 2 -8.13 -12.77 -5.97
CA ARG A 2 -8.29 -14.23 -6.14
C ARG A 2 -7.07 -15.07 -5.71
N TRP A 3 -5.96 -14.42 -5.32
CA TRP A 3 -4.70 -15.09 -4.95
C TRP A 3 -4.12 -14.58 -3.61
N THR A 4 -3.42 -13.45 -3.59
CA THR A 4 -2.65 -12.95 -2.42
C THR A 4 -3.42 -12.92 -1.08
N PHE A 5 -4.68 -12.49 -1.12
CA PHE A 5 -5.55 -12.43 0.06
C PHE A 5 -6.80 -13.31 -0.10
N LYS A 6 -6.71 -14.38 -0.89
CA LYS A 6 -7.84 -15.23 -1.29
C LYS A 6 -8.64 -15.74 -0.08
N GLU A 7 -7.94 -16.11 1.00
CA GLU A 7 -8.51 -16.70 2.22
C GLU A 7 -9.05 -15.66 3.20
N ARG A 8 -8.71 -14.38 3.02
CA ARG A 8 -9.10 -13.27 3.91
C ARG A 8 -10.25 -12.44 3.34
N ARG A 9 -10.90 -12.92 2.28
CA ARG A 9 -12.03 -12.24 1.63
C ARG A 9 -13.27 -12.31 2.51
N THR A 10 -13.74 -11.16 2.98
CA THR A 10 -14.96 -11.03 3.78
C THR A 10 -15.77 -9.82 3.28
N GLY A 11 -17.11 -9.89 3.38
CA GLY A 11 -18.02 -8.80 2.99
C GLY A 11 -18.19 -8.60 1.47
N ASN A 12 -18.67 -7.40 1.08
CA ASN A 12 -18.95 -7.02 -0.31
C ASN A 12 -17.66 -6.68 -1.09
N TRP A 13 -17.56 -7.17 -2.33
CA TRP A 13 -16.41 -6.94 -3.22
C TRP A 13 -16.25 -5.46 -3.64
N LEU A 14 -17.35 -4.73 -3.88
CA LEU A 14 -17.30 -3.30 -4.23
C LEU A 14 -16.70 -2.47 -3.11
N TYR A 15 -17.08 -2.80 -1.87
CA TYR A 15 -16.56 -2.13 -0.68
C TYR A 15 -15.05 -2.37 -0.52
N ARG A 16 -14.56 -3.59 -0.79
CA ARG A 16 -13.13 -3.89 -0.80
C ARG A 16 -12.41 -3.17 -1.94
N LEU A 17 -13.02 -3.07 -3.12
CA LEU A 17 -12.46 -2.33 -4.26
C LEU A 17 -12.28 -0.85 -3.91
N ALA A 18 -13.29 -0.22 -3.29
CA ALA A 18 -13.20 1.17 -2.85
C ALA A 18 -12.08 1.36 -1.83
N LYS A 19 -12.01 0.51 -0.80
CA LYS A 19 -10.91 0.55 0.17
C LYS A 19 -9.54 0.37 -0.48
N PHE A 20 -9.43 -0.55 -1.45
CA PHE A 20 -8.19 -0.80 -2.16
C PHE A 20 -7.70 0.46 -2.90
N HIS A 21 -8.60 1.18 -3.58
CA HIS A 21 -8.23 2.45 -4.22
C HIS A 21 -7.76 3.48 -3.20
N LEU A 22 -8.45 3.62 -2.06
CA LEU A 22 -8.03 4.54 -1.00
C LEU A 22 -6.64 4.19 -0.45
N THR A 23 -6.38 2.92 -0.16
CA THR A 23 -5.06 2.48 0.34
C THR A 23 -3.96 2.61 -0.71
N THR A 24 -4.30 2.44 -2.00
CA THR A 24 -3.36 2.60 -3.12
C THR A 24 -3.04 4.06 -3.37
N SER A 25 -4.02 4.96 -3.33
CA SER A 25 -3.77 6.41 -3.42
C SER A 25 -2.83 6.89 -2.31
N LEU A 26 -3.04 6.43 -1.06
CA LEU A 26 -2.15 6.79 0.05
C LEU A 26 -0.72 6.26 -0.15
N ALA A 27 -0.57 5.03 -0.64
CA ALA A 27 0.74 4.45 -0.93
C ALA A 27 1.48 5.21 -2.04
N ILE A 28 0.79 5.62 -3.11
CA ILE A 28 1.35 6.44 -4.19
C ILE A 28 1.81 7.80 -3.65
N THR A 29 1.01 8.43 -2.77
CA THR A 29 1.39 9.68 -2.11
C THR A 29 2.66 9.51 -1.28
N VAL A 30 2.77 8.44 -0.49
CA VAL A 30 4.00 8.14 0.28
C VAL A 30 5.20 7.94 -0.65
N GLN A 31 5.05 7.14 -1.71
CA GLN A 31 6.09 6.94 -2.71
C GLN A 31 6.58 8.26 -3.30
N TYR A 32 5.65 9.12 -3.71
CA TYR A 32 5.98 10.43 -4.29
C TYR A 32 6.74 11.28 -3.29
N ILE A 33 6.20 11.48 -2.08
CA ILE A 33 6.84 12.30 -1.05
C ILE A 33 8.25 11.77 -0.74
N THR A 34 8.40 10.46 -0.52
CA THR A 34 9.70 9.86 -0.23
C THR A 34 10.70 10.08 -1.35
N SER A 35 10.31 9.85 -2.60
CA SER A 35 11.21 10.07 -3.75
C SER A 35 11.65 11.54 -3.86
N GLN A 36 10.72 12.48 -3.67
CA GLN A 36 11.01 13.91 -3.77
C GLN A 36 11.89 14.38 -2.60
N THR A 37 11.61 13.91 -1.38
CA THR A 37 12.43 14.20 -0.20
C THR A 37 13.86 13.68 -0.35
N LEU A 38 14.05 12.43 -0.77
CA LEU A 38 15.37 11.85 -0.97
C LEU A 38 16.17 12.61 -2.04
N HIS A 39 15.53 12.94 -3.16
CA HIS A 39 16.21 13.63 -4.26
C HIS A 39 16.53 15.08 -3.93
N TYR A 40 15.52 15.87 -3.55
CA TYR A 40 15.67 17.33 -3.43
C TYR A 40 16.20 17.79 -2.07
N LEU A 41 15.91 17.08 -0.98
CA LEU A 41 16.39 17.49 0.36
C LEU A 41 17.70 16.81 0.75
N LEU A 42 17.94 15.59 0.27
CA LEU A 42 19.13 14.81 0.63
C LEU A 42 20.13 14.64 -0.51
N GLY A 43 19.82 15.17 -1.71
CA GLY A 43 20.72 15.14 -2.87
C GLY A 43 20.99 13.74 -3.42
N ILE A 44 20.15 12.76 -3.08
CA ILE A 44 20.32 11.38 -3.54
C ILE A 44 19.99 11.33 -5.03
N GLU A 45 20.76 10.51 -5.76
CA GLU A 45 20.56 10.27 -7.19
C GLU A 45 19.09 9.86 -7.49
N SER A 46 18.58 10.27 -8.65
CA SER A 46 17.14 10.25 -8.94
C SER A 46 16.58 8.83 -9.06
N ILE A 47 17.31 7.91 -9.70
CA ILE A 47 16.92 6.50 -9.83
C ILE A 47 16.88 5.85 -8.45
N THR A 48 17.89 6.08 -7.62
CA THR A 48 17.97 5.56 -6.26
C THR A 48 16.82 6.08 -5.40
N SER A 49 16.54 7.38 -5.47
CA SER A 49 15.42 8.02 -4.77
C SER A 49 14.06 7.46 -5.21
N GLN A 50 13.86 7.28 -6.51
CA GLN A 50 12.63 6.74 -7.09
C GLN A 50 12.42 5.28 -6.68
N PHE A 51 13.47 4.47 -6.70
CA PHE A 51 13.46 3.09 -6.25
C PHE A 51 13.08 3.00 -4.77
N SER A 52 13.71 3.79 -3.89
CA SER A 52 13.37 3.84 -2.47
C SER A 52 11.92 4.26 -2.23
N GLY A 53 11.42 5.24 -2.99
CA GLY A 53 10.02 5.65 -2.95
C GLY A 53 9.06 4.51 -3.33
N ILE A 54 9.33 3.80 -4.44
CA ILE A 54 8.53 2.65 -4.89
C ILE A 54 8.53 1.55 -3.84
N LEU A 55 9.71 1.22 -3.29
CA LEU A 55 9.85 0.19 -2.28
C LEU A 55 9.02 0.51 -1.03
N LEU A 56 9.11 1.74 -0.53
CA LEU A 56 8.33 2.16 0.63
C LEU A 56 6.82 2.21 0.33
N GLY A 57 6.44 2.77 -0.81
CA GLY A 57 5.04 2.80 -1.26
C GLY A 57 4.45 1.39 -1.36
N PHE A 58 5.19 0.43 -1.91
CA PHE A 58 4.78 -0.96 -1.99
C PHE A 58 4.57 -1.58 -0.60
N ILE A 59 5.50 -1.39 0.33
CA ILE A 59 5.38 -1.88 1.71
C ILE A 59 4.13 -1.30 2.39
N ILE A 60 3.92 0.02 2.28
CA ILE A 60 2.74 0.69 2.83
C ILE A 60 1.45 0.16 2.20
N ASN A 61 1.42 0.01 0.87
CA ASN A 61 0.26 -0.54 0.18
C ASN A 61 -0.08 -1.95 0.68
N TYR A 62 0.93 -2.80 0.82
CA TYR A 62 0.75 -4.17 1.29
C TYR A 62 0.24 -4.22 2.73
N VAL A 63 0.85 -3.44 3.64
CA VAL A 63 0.44 -3.38 5.05
C VAL A 63 -0.99 -2.86 5.18
N LEU A 64 -1.33 -1.76 4.50
CA LEU A 64 -2.68 -1.19 4.53
C LEU A 64 -3.70 -2.13 3.91
N SER A 65 -3.38 -2.77 2.78
CA SER A 65 -4.25 -3.75 2.14
C SER A 65 -4.50 -4.94 3.06
N SER A 66 -3.46 -5.46 3.71
CA SER A 66 -3.57 -6.59 4.64
C SER A 66 -4.33 -6.22 5.92
N LYS A 67 -4.29 -4.96 6.37
CA LYS A 67 -4.95 -4.53 7.62
C LYS A 67 -6.38 -4.06 7.42
N TYR A 68 -6.67 -3.35 6.33
CA TYR A 68 -7.93 -2.63 6.14
C TYR A 68 -8.82 -3.19 5.02
N VAL A 69 -8.21 -3.69 3.94
CA VAL A 69 -8.95 -4.22 2.77
C VAL A 69 -9.27 -5.71 2.96
N TRP A 70 -8.27 -6.51 3.35
CA TRP A 70 -8.40 -7.95 3.59
C TRP A 70 -7.84 -8.37 4.97
N PRO A 71 -8.48 -7.95 6.07
CA PRO A 71 -8.04 -8.29 7.42
C PRO A 71 -8.14 -9.79 7.70
N TRP A 72 -7.29 -10.27 8.60
CA TRP A 72 -7.45 -11.60 9.18
C TRP A 72 -8.80 -11.72 9.89
N ARG A 73 -9.50 -12.83 9.65
CA ARG A 73 -10.74 -13.14 10.35
C ARG A 73 -10.40 -13.33 11.83
N ARG A 74 -10.77 -12.37 12.68
CA ARG A 74 -10.78 -12.61 14.12
C ARG A 74 -11.83 -13.67 14.40
N SER A 75 -11.42 -14.80 14.98
CA SER A 75 -12.37 -15.77 15.52
C SER A 75 -13.28 -15.02 16.51
N LYS A 76 -14.59 -15.08 16.31
CA LYS A 76 -15.54 -14.71 17.37
C LYS A 76 -15.52 -15.88 18.35
N THR A 77 -14.67 -15.80 19.38
CA THR A 77 -14.89 -16.51 20.64
C THR A 77 -16.13 -15.96 21.30
#